data_AF-A0A5C5YNM7-F1
#
_entry.id   AF-A0A5C5YNM7-F1
#
_cell.length_a   1.000
_cell.length_b   1.000
_cell.length_c   1.000
_cell.angle_alpha   90.00
_cell.angle_beta   90.00
_cell.angle_gamma   90.00
#
_symmetry.space_group_name_H-M   'P 1'
#
loop_
_entity.id
_entity.type
_entity.pdbx_description
1 polymer ?
#
loop_
_entity_poly.entity_id
_entity_poly.type
_entity_poly.pdbx_seq_one_letter_code
_entity_poly.pdbx_strand_id
1 'polypeptide(L)'
;MGLFDFLFGNRKPTNVQVLLDQIWMTTDAKFTGLIKEAEERAKSESVAILLVAHFPDVLERLHLLANEWTSDVPLIAVLASNLNTDLAASLNVDETAVIDIIVGERHPLPSVDENLVTFANELPCRCRFSHHVSLEDPVINIFGGESIKNMLGSLGMSEHEAIESKMISRRIRMAQQKIEGKTSKRLDAETAAEWLEKNCPEL
;
A
#
# COMPACT_ATOMS: atom_id res chain seq x y z
N MET A 1 37.78 4.64 14.36
CA MET A 1 36.68 4.33 13.44
C MET A 1 37.25 3.60 12.25
N GLY A 2 36.75 2.40 11.95
CA GLY A 2 37.36 1.50 10.97
C GLY A 2 36.83 1.71 9.55
N LEU A 3 37.64 1.34 8.56
CA LEU A 3 37.30 1.33 7.12
C LEU A 3 36.03 0.50 6.81
N PHE A 4 35.68 -0.46 7.67
CA PHE A 4 34.47 -1.27 7.58
C PHE A 4 33.18 -0.50 7.89
N ASP A 5 33.18 0.45 8.83
CA ASP A 5 31.99 1.28 9.14
C ASP A 5 31.67 2.24 7.99
N PHE A 6 32.67 2.63 7.21
CA PHE A 6 32.51 3.48 6.02
C PHE A 6 31.93 2.72 4.82
N LEU A 7 32.28 1.44 4.67
CA LEU A 7 31.81 0.59 3.56
C LEU A 7 30.41 0.01 3.79
N PHE A 8 30.03 -0.24 5.05
CA PHE A 8 28.76 -0.89 5.39
C PHE A 8 27.84 -0.03 6.25
N GLY A 9 28.10 1.29 6.29
CA GLY A 9 27.40 2.34 7.05
C GLY A 9 26.29 1.83 7.93
N ASN A 10 26.47 1.88 9.26
CA ASN A 10 25.51 1.48 10.30
C ASN A 10 24.07 1.91 9.97
N ARG A 11 23.38 1.15 9.12
CA ARG A 11 21.95 1.27 8.91
C ARG A 11 21.35 0.52 10.07
N LYS A 12 20.63 1.24 10.94
CA LYS A 12 19.79 0.58 11.95
C LYS A 12 18.94 -0.47 11.23
N PRO A 13 18.83 -1.69 11.75
CA PRO A 13 17.91 -2.67 11.19
C PRO A 13 16.50 -2.07 11.15
N THR A 14 15.85 -2.15 9.99
CA THR A 14 14.48 -1.64 9.80
C THR A 14 13.51 -2.44 10.68
N ASN A 15 12.67 -1.73 11.42
CA ASN A 15 11.51 -2.27 12.13
C ASN A 15 10.33 -2.57 11.19
N VAL A 16 10.44 -2.15 9.91
CA VAL A 16 9.43 -2.34 8.88
C VAL A 16 9.75 -3.58 8.03
N GLN A 17 8.78 -4.49 7.94
CA GLN A 17 8.75 -5.60 7.01
C GLN A 17 7.79 -5.26 5.86
N VAL A 18 8.32 -5.05 4.65
CA VAL A 18 7.51 -4.85 3.45
C VAL A 18 7.26 -6.18 2.75
N LEU A 19 6.00 -6.58 2.69
CA LEU A 19 5.52 -7.78 2.00
C LEU A 19 5.35 -7.51 0.50
N LEU A 20 5.18 -8.58 -0.27
CA LEU A 20 4.87 -8.45 -1.70
C LEU A 20 3.43 -7.92 -1.88
N ASP A 21 3.22 -7.21 -2.98
CA ASP A 21 1.90 -6.76 -3.40
C ASP A 21 0.96 -7.94 -3.58
N GLN A 22 -0.25 -7.81 -3.03
CA GLN A 22 -1.37 -8.68 -3.31
C GLN A 22 -2.08 -8.15 -4.56
N ILE A 23 -1.92 -8.83 -5.69
CA ILE A 23 -2.49 -8.41 -6.98
C ILE A 23 -3.79 -9.18 -7.24
N TRP A 24 -4.87 -8.43 -7.47
CA TRP A 24 -6.23 -8.95 -7.61
C TRP A 24 -6.79 -8.71 -9.02
N MET A 25 -7.65 -9.63 -9.48
CA MET A 25 -8.27 -9.53 -10.81
C MET A 25 -9.23 -8.33 -10.91
N THR A 26 -10.01 -8.10 -9.85
CA THR A 26 -11.02 -7.05 -9.80
C THR A 26 -10.86 -6.20 -8.55
N THR A 27 -11.43 -4.99 -8.60
CA THR A 27 -11.47 -4.07 -7.46
C THR A 27 -12.24 -4.71 -6.31
N ASP A 28 -13.34 -5.42 -6.56
CA ASP A 28 -14.11 -6.04 -5.48
C ASP A 28 -13.36 -7.18 -4.78
N ALA A 29 -12.67 -8.02 -5.55
CA ALA A 29 -11.82 -9.06 -4.97
C ALA A 29 -10.69 -8.46 -4.12
N LYS A 30 -10.12 -7.32 -4.55
CA LYS A 30 -9.10 -6.58 -3.79
C LYS A 30 -9.56 -6.24 -2.38
N PHE A 31 -10.74 -5.63 -2.23
CA PHE A 31 -11.24 -5.21 -0.93
C PHE A 31 -11.71 -6.39 -0.05
N THR A 32 -12.28 -7.44 -0.65
CA THR A 32 -12.57 -8.70 0.08
C THR A 32 -11.29 -9.34 0.59
N GLY A 33 -10.23 -9.33 -0.21
CA GLY A 33 -8.93 -9.83 0.17
C GLY A 33 -8.25 -9.01 1.27
N LEU A 34 -8.36 -7.69 1.18
CA LEU A 34 -7.83 -6.75 2.16
C LEU A 34 -8.44 -6.98 3.55
N ILE A 35 -9.76 -7.15 3.64
CA ILE A 35 -10.40 -7.42 4.94
C ILE A 35 -10.05 -8.81 5.47
N LYS A 36 -9.94 -9.82 4.59
CA LYS A 36 -9.49 -11.16 4.98
C LYS A 36 -8.07 -11.14 5.57
N GLU A 37 -7.15 -10.40 4.94
CA GLU A 37 -5.80 -10.23 5.46
C GLU A 37 -5.81 -9.50 6.83
N ALA A 38 -6.66 -8.49 7.00
CA ALA A 38 -6.84 -7.83 8.30
C ALA A 38 -7.34 -8.81 9.38
N GLU A 39 -8.31 -9.67 9.06
CA GLU A 39 -8.79 -10.72 9.98
C GLU A 39 -7.70 -11.73 10.36
N GLU A 40 -6.86 -12.11 9.41
CA GLU A 40 -5.74 -13.01 9.65
C GLU A 40 -4.67 -12.35 10.53
N ARG A 41 -4.35 -11.08 10.29
CA ARG A 41 -3.42 -10.29 11.11
C ARG A 41 -3.97 -10.06 12.51
N ALA A 42 -5.26 -9.78 12.68
CA ALA A 42 -5.90 -9.60 13.98
C ALA A 42 -5.86 -10.85 14.88
N LYS A 43 -5.77 -12.05 14.29
CA LYS A 43 -5.59 -13.32 15.02
C LYS A 43 -4.13 -13.56 15.44
N SER A 44 -3.20 -12.68 15.05
CA SER A 44 -1.76 -12.77 15.31
C SER A 44 -1.32 -11.81 16.42
N GLU A 45 -0.15 -11.19 16.30
CA GLU A 45 0.46 -10.31 17.32
C GLU A 45 0.07 -8.83 17.17
N SER A 46 -0.84 -8.51 16.25
CA SER A 46 -1.22 -7.14 15.90
C SER A 46 -1.93 -6.44 17.05
N VAL A 47 -1.42 -5.29 17.46
CA VAL A 47 -2.10 -4.43 18.44
C VAL A 47 -3.07 -3.44 17.79
N ALA A 48 -2.84 -3.13 16.51
CA ALA A 48 -3.71 -2.31 15.68
C ALA A 48 -3.42 -2.58 14.20
N ILE A 49 -4.43 -2.34 13.36
CA ILE A 49 -4.33 -2.44 11.91
C ILE A 49 -4.75 -1.11 11.30
N LEU A 50 -3.88 -0.53 10.47
CA LEU A 50 -4.14 0.69 9.71
C LEU A 50 -4.51 0.30 8.28
N LEU A 51 -5.73 0.65 7.86
CA LEU A 51 -6.14 0.62 6.48
C LEU A 51 -5.84 1.99 5.85
N VAL A 52 -4.91 2.01 4.91
CA VAL A 52 -4.41 3.27 4.34
C VAL A 52 -4.91 3.43 2.91
N ALA A 53 -5.49 4.60 2.62
CA ALA A 53 -5.80 5.05 1.27
C ALA A 53 -4.91 6.22 0.87
N HIS A 54 -4.55 6.31 -0.41
CA HIS A 54 -3.92 7.51 -0.96
C HIS A 54 -4.97 8.53 -1.40
N PHE A 55 -6.15 8.07 -1.83
CA PHE A 55 -7.23 8.91 -2.34
C PHE A 55 -8.52 8.81 -1.49
N PRO A 56 -9.32 9.91 -1.42
CA PRO A 56 -10.58 9.94 -0.68
C PRO A 56 -11.61 8.86 -1.06
N ASP A 57 -11.74 8.49 -2.34
CA ASP A 57 -12.68 7.47 -2.79
C ASP A 57 -12.36 6.07 -2.21
N VAL A 58 -11.08 5.72 -2.18
CA VAL A 58 -10.61 4.49 -1.54
C VAL A 58 -10.81 4.57 -0.03
N LEU A 59 -10.55 5.73 0.59
CA LEU A 59 -10.77 5.93 2.02
C LEU A 59 -12.23 5.69 2.42
N GLU A 60 -13.20 6.22 1.66
CA GLU A 60 -14.62 6.02 1.90
C GLU A 60 -14.94 4.52 1.97
N ARG A 61 -14.42 3.74 1.03
CA ARG A 61 -14.61 2.28 1.02
C ARG A 61 -13.92 1.59 2.19
N LEU A 62 -12.72 2.01 2.57
CA LEU A 62 -12.03 1.47 3.75
C LEU A 62 -12.78 1.80 5.05
N HIS A 63 -13.43 2.96 5.16
CA HIS A 63 -14.28 3.30 6.30
C HIS A 63 -15.50 2.39 6.41
N LEU A 64 -16.13 2.03 5.29
CA LEU A 64 -17.24 1.06 5.31
C LEU A 64 -16.79 -0.28 5.88
N LEU A 65 -15.62 -0.79 5.44
CA LEU A 65 -15.04 -2.02 5.98
C LEU A 65 -14.70 -1.89 7.48
N ALA A 66 -14.10 -0.77 7.89
CA ALA A 66 -13.76 -0.53 9.29
C ALA A 66 -15.00 -0.41 10.19
N ASN A 67 -16.12 0.11 9.67
CA ASN A 67 -17.38 0.22 10.42
C ASN A 67 -18.06 -1.14 10.64
N GLU A 68 -17.84 -2.10 9.73
CA GLU A 68 -18.33 -3.47 9.84
C GLU A 68 -17.38 -4.38 10.65
N TRP A 69 -16.24 -3.84 11.10
CA TRP A 69 -15.23 -4.58 11.83
C TRP A 69 -15.70 -5.00 13.23
N THR A 70 -15.43 -6.25 13.59
CA THR A 70 -15.93 -6.86 14.83
C THR A 70 -14.84 -7.45 15.73
N SER A 71 -13.58 -7.42 15.31
CA SER A 71 -12.47 -7.90 16.15
C SER A 71 -12.13 -6.89 17.25
N ASP A 72 -11.60 -7.39 18.37
CA ASP A 72 -11.09 -6.55 19.47
C ASP A 72 -9.84 -5.74 19.08
N VAL A 73 -9.11 -6.16 18.03
CA VAL A 73 -7.97 -5.42 17.51
C VAL A 73 -8.49 -4.21 16.72
N PRO A 74 -8.11 -2.96 17.05
CA PRO A 74 -8.57 -1.78 16.32
C PRO A 74 -8.20 -1.81 14.84
N LEU A 75 -9.18 -1.52 13.98
CA LEU A 75 -9.01 -1.34 12.54
C LEU A 75 -9.31 0.12 12.18
N ILE A 76 -8.30 0.87 11.75
CA ILE A 76 -8.39 2.32 11.56
C ILE A 76 -8.18 2.63 10.07
N ALA A 77 -9.20 3.17 9.42
CA ALA A 77 -9.08 3.71 8.07
C ALA A 77 -8.56 5.16 8.10
N VAL A 78 -7.54 5.45 7.29
CA VAL A 78 -6.86 6.76 7.31
C VAL A 78 -6.25 7.10 5.94
N LEU A 79 -6.19 8.39 5.61
CA LEU A 79 -5.46 8.86 4.44
C LEU A 79 -3.95 8.82 4.69
N ALA A 80 -3.21 8.44 3.66
CA ALA A 80 -1.75 8.48 3.61
C ALA A 80 -1.20 9.86 4.00
N SER A 81 -1.84 10.93 3.54
CA SER A 81 -1.48 12.32 3.86
C SER A 81 -1.65 12.70 5.34
N ASN A 82 -2.45 11.92 6.08
CA ASN A 82 -2.70 12.12 7.51
C ASN A 82 -1.81 11.22 8.39
N LEU A 83 -0.97 10.37 7.80
CA LEU A 83 0.04 9.60 8.54
C LEU A 83 1.20 10.53 8.93
N ASN A 84 1.14 11.05 10.16
CA ASN A 84 2.12 12.01 10.68
C ASN A 84 2.53 11.67 12.11
N THR A 85 3.42 12.48 12.68
CA THR A 85 3.94 12.30 14.04
C THR A 85 2.86 12.34 15.12
N ASP A 86 1.78 13.09 14.92
CA ASP A 86 0.69 13.19 15.89
C ASP A 86 -0.11 11.89 15.93
N LEU A 87 -0.40 11.30 14.76
CA LEU A 87 -1.00 9.97 14.67
C LEU A 87 -0.07 8.92 15.30
N ALA A 88 1.22 8.94 14.97
CA ALA A 88 2.21 8.03 15.54
C ALA A 88 2.22 8.09 17.07
N ALA A 89 2.15 9.29 17.66
CA ALA A 89 2.07 9.48 19.11
C ALA A 89 0.74 8.95 19.69
N SER A 90 -0.37 9.15 18.98
CA SER A 90 -1.71 8.72 19.43
C SER A 90 -1.88 7.20 19.50
N LEU A 91 -1.11 6.44 18.71
CA LEU A 91 -1.14 4.97 18.74
C LEU A 91 -0.59 4.40 20.06
N ASN A 92 0.19 5.19 20.82
CA ASN A 92 0.71 4.85 22.14
C ASN A 92 1.36 3.44 22.19
N VAL A 93 2.21 3.14 21.21
CA VAL A 93 2.89 1.85 21.04
C VAL A 93 4.33 1.87 21.55
N ASP A 94 4.82 0.72 22.00
CA ASP A 94 6.22 0.49 22.38
C ASP A 94 6.92 -0.49 21.42
N GLU A 95 8.20 -0.78 21.66
CA GLU A 95 9.01 -1.65 20.79
C GLU A 95 8.52 -3.11 20.71
N THR A 96 7.65 -3.54 21.63
CA THR A 96 7.09 -4.90 21.67
C THR A 96 5.84 -5.06 20.81
N ALA A 97 5.20 -3.95 20.44
CA ALA A 97 4.00 -3.96 19.62
C ALA A 97 4.27 -4.34 18.16
N VAL A 98 3.22 -4.82 17.50
CA VAL A 98 3.17 -5.00 16.04
C VAL A 98 2.00 -4.21 15.49
N ILE A 99 2.29 -3.27 14.58
CA ILE A 99 1.27 -2.58 13.79
C ILE A 99 1.28 -3.15 12.38
N ASP A 100 0.09 -3.42 11.89
CA ASP A 100 -0.12 -3.83 10.51
C ASP A 100 -0.61 -2.65 9.68
N ILE A 101 0.05 -2.39 8.56
CA ILE A 101 -0.31 -1.35 7.62
C ILE A 101 -0.69 -2.04 6.32
N ILE A 102 -1.96 -1.89 5.92
CA ILE A 102 -2.51 -2.48 4.71
C ILE A 102 -3.01 -1.34 3.83
N VAL A 103 -2.40 -1.18 2.66
CA VAL A 103 -2.74 -0.08 1.74
C VAL A 103 -3.66 -0.59 0.64
N GLY A 104 -4.77 0.11 0.40
CA GLY A 104 -5.80 -0.29 -0.57
C GLY A 104 -5.48 -0.01 -2.04
N GLU A 105 -4.32 0.61 -2.31
CA GLU A 105 -3.91 1.03 -3.65
C GLU A 105 -2.43 1.44 -3.70
N ARG A 106 -1.92 1.69 -4.91
CA ARG A 106 -0.62 2.35 -5.13
C ARG A 106 -0.86 3.77 -5.60
N HIS A 107 -0.14 4.74 -5.01
CA HIS A 107 -0.14 6.09 -5.55
C HIS A 107 0.55 6.12 -6.93
N PRO A 108 0.11 6.95 -7.90
CA PRO A 108 0.76 7.06 -9.21
C PRO A 108 2.24 7.48 -9.13
N LEU A 109 2.58 8.28 -8.11
CA LEU A 109 3.96 8.64 -7.81
C LEU A 109 4.63 7.67 -6.85
N PRO A 110 5.83 7.18 -7.20
CA PRO A 110 6.58 6.25 -6.38
C PRO A 110 7.03 6.85 -5.04
N SER A 111 7.38 8.13 -5.04
CA SER A 111 7.90 8.87 -3.88
C SER A 111 6.84 9.09 -2.79
N VAL A 112 5.59 9.34 -3.19
CA VAL A 112 4.46 9.47 -2.25
C VAL A 112 4.18 8.13 -1.56
N ASP A 113 4.27 7.03 -2.30
CA ASP A 113 4.07 5.70 -1.75
C ASP A 113 5.20 5.29 -0.78
N GLU A 114 6.44 5.70 -1.05
CA GLU A 114 7.60 5.49 -0.15
C GLU A 114 7.51 6.27 1.17
N ASN A 115 6.74 7.37 1.23
CA ASN A 115 6.51 8.09 2.47
C ASN A 115 5.78 7.22 3.51
N LEU A 116 4.97 6.26 3.09
CA LEU A 116 4.30 5.33 4.00
C LEU A 116 5.31 4.44 4.75
N VAL A 117 6.35 3.99 4.04
CA VAL A 117 7.45 3.22 4.64
C VAL A 117 8.30 4.10 5.55
N THR A 118 8.47 5.38 5.18
CA THR A 118 9.17 6.35 6.03
C THR A 118 8.43 6.55 7.35
N PHE A 119 7.11 6.79 7.30
CA PHE A 119 6.25 6.85 8.50
C PHE A 119 6.35 5.58 9.35
N ALA A 120 6.29 4.40 8.74
CA ALA A 120 6.39 3.14 9.47
C ALA A 120 7.76 2.97 10.18
N ASN A 121 8.85 3.51 9.60
CA ASN A 121 10.17 3.50 10.24
C ASN A 121 10.31 4.48 11.41
N GLU A 122 9.41 5.48 11.51
CA GLU A 122 9.38 6.43 12.63
C GLU A 122 8.68 5.84 13.86
N LEU A 123 7.84 4.82 13.69
CA LEU A 123 7.19 4.13 14.79
C LEU A 123 8.22 3.34 15.61
N PRO A 124 8.11 3.31 16.95
CA PRO A 124 9.04 2.56 17.79
C PRO A 124 8.84 1.04 17.69
N CYS A 125 7.71 0.58 17.13
CA CYS A 125 7.28 -0.81 17.12
C CYS A 125 7.58 -1.51 15.77
N ARG A 126 7.38 -2.83 15.71
CA ARG A 126 7.45 -3.54 14.42
C ARG A 126 6.26 -3.18 13.54
N CYS A 127 6.51 -2.99 12.25
CA CYS A 127 5.47 -2.70 11.27
C CYS A 127 5.48 -3.72 10.14
N ARG A 128 4.33 -4.35 9.84
CA ARG A 128 4.17 -5.21 8.66
C ARG A 128 3.35 -4.50 7.60
N PHE A 129 3.92 -4.37 6.42
CA PHE A 129 3.41 -3.52 5.37
C PHE A 129 2.98 -4.36 4.16
N SER A 130 1.73 -4.26 3.70
CA SER A 130 1.29 -4.82 2.42
C SER A 130 0.51 -3.80 1.60
N HIS A 131 0.54 -4.01 0.29
CA HIS A 131 -0.27 -3.26 -0.68
C HIS A 131 -1.20 -4.23 -1.38
N HIS A 132 -2.47 -3.85 -1.47
CA HIS A 132 -3.46 -4.51 -2.29
C HIS A 132 -3.70 -3.67 -3.54
N VAL A 133 -3.55 -4.29 -4.70
CA VAL A 133 -3.72 -3.63 -5.99
C VAL A 133 -4.60 -4.47 -6.89
N SER A 134 -5.40 -3.84 -7.73
CA SER A 134 -6.24 -4.53 -8.71
C SER A 134 -5.75 -4.27 -10.13
N LEU A 135 -5.95 -5.21 -11.04
CA LEU A 135 -5.67 -4.98 -12.46
C LEU A 135 -6.53 -3.87 -13.07
N GLU A 136 -7.62 -3.48 -12.39
CA GLU A 136 -8.52 -2.39 -12.77
C GLU A 136 -8.05 -1.02 -12.25
N ASP A 137 -7.04 -0.98 -11.36
CA ASP A 137 -6.55 0.27 -10.80
C ASP A 137 -5.91 1.13 -11.93
N PRO A 138 -6.12 2.47 -11.94
CA PRO A 138 -5.68 3.33 -13.03
C PRO A 138 -4.18 3.23 -13.38
N VAL A 139 -3.32 3.12 -12.35
CA VAL A 139 -1.87 2.97 -12.50
C VAL A 139 -1.50 1.71 -13.28
N ILE A 140 -2.22 0.60 -13.04
CA ILE A 140 -1.96 -0.69 -13.71
C ILE A 140 -2.55 -0.69 -15.12
N ASN A 141 -3.76 -0.16 -15.27
CA ASN A 141 -4.45 -0.09 -16.57
C ASN A 141 -3.62 0.63 -17.63
N ILE A 142 -2.99 1.76 -17.26
CA ILE A 142 -2.11 2.54 -18.13
C ILE A 142 -0.93 1.72 -18.69
N PHE A 143 -0.42 0.75 -17.95
CA PHE A 143 0.82 0.05 -18.28
C PHE A 143 0.65 -1.34 -18.89
N GLY A 144 -0.58 -1.68 -19.27
CA GLY A 144 -0.91 -2.97 -19.85
C GLY A 144 -1.69 -3.87 -18.91
N GLY A 145 -2.65 -3.29 -18.16
CA GLY A 145 -3.63 -4.05 -17.37
C GLY A 145 -4.24 -5.20 -18.17
N GLU A 146 -4.60 -4.96 -19.44
CA GLU A 146 -5.14 -6.00 -20.33
C GLU A 146 -4.13 -7.12 -20.66
N SER A 147 -2.86 -6.79 -20.92
CA SER A 147 -1.84 -7.80 -21.20
C SER A 147 -1.51 -8.62 -19.95
N ILE A 148 -1.44 -7.98 -18.78
CA ILE A 148 -1.23 -8.63 -17.50
C ILE A 148 -2.43 -9.51 -17.16
N LYS A 149 -3.65 -9.02 -17.35
CA LYS A 149 -4.90 -9.75 -17.16
C LYS A 149 -4.97 -11.01 -18.02
N ASN A 150 -4.68 -10.90 -19.32
CA ASN A 150 -4.66 -12.05 -20.23
C ASN A 150 -3.57 -13.07 -19.85
N MET A 151 -2.38 -12.60 -19.44
CA MET A 151 -1.30 -13.46 -18.95
C MET A 151 -1.72 -14.21 -17.68
N LEU A 152 -2.31 -13.52 -16.70
CA LEU A 152 -2.73 -14.10 -15.43
C LEU A 152 -3.93 -15.04 -15.58
N GLY A 153 -4.90 -14.69 -16.43
CA GLY A 153 -6.01 -15.57 -16.79
C GLY A 153 -5.53 -16.86 -17.46
N SER A 154 -4.51 -16.78 -18.33
CA SER A 154 -3.91 -17.96 -18.97
C SER A 154 -3.15 -18.87 -18.00
N LEU A 155 -2.70 -18.31 -16.87
CA LEU A 155 -2.04 -19.06 -15.78
C LEU A 155 -3.04 -19.67 -14.78
N GLY A 156 -4.35 -19.50 -15.01
CA GLY A 156 -5.41 -20.08 -14.19
C GLY A 156 -5.71 -19.30 -12.91
N MET A 157 -5.38 -18.01 -12.85
CA MET A 157 -5.73 -17.15 -11.71
C MET A 157 -7.26 -17.10 -11.53
N SER A 158 -7.72 -17.46 -10.32
CA SER A 158 -9.11 -17.29 -9.92
C SER A 158 -9.41 -15.82 -9.62
N GLU A 159 -10.64 -15.37 -9.87
CA GLU A 159 -11.06 -13.99 -9.57
C GLU A 159 -10.94 -13.64 -8.07
N HIS A 160 -10.96 -14.65 -7.20
CA HIS A 160 -10.95 -14.48 -5.74
C HIS A 160 -9.61 -14.80 -5.08
N GLU A 161 -8.55 -14.99 -5.86
CA GLU A 161 -7.21 -15.30 -5.35
C GLU A 161 -6.24 -14.18 -5.70
N ALA A 162 -5.43 -13.76 -4.73
CA ALA A 162 -4.34 -12.84 -4.98
C ALA A 162 -3.13 -13.56 -5.56
N ILE A 163 -2.37 -12.84 -6.39
CA ILE A 163 -1.03 -13.25 -6.80
C ILE A 163 0.00 -12.38 -6.11
N GLU A 164 0.96 -13.04 -5.47
CA GLU A 164 2.22 -12.43 -5.06
C GLU A 164 3.29 -12.70 -6.11
N SER A 165 3.75 -11.66 -6.80
CA SER A 165 4.80 -11.82 -7.82
C SER A 165 5.78 -10.65 -7.81
N LYS A 166 7.03 -10.96 -7.48
CA LYS A 166 8.15 -10.00 -7.59
C LYS A 166 8.27 -9.40 -8.98
N MET A 167 7.93 -10.16 -10.03
CA MET A 167 7.95 -9.66 -11.40
C MET A 167 6.87 -8.60 -11.62
N ILE A 168 5.66 -8.81 -11.08
CA ILE A 168 4.56 -7.86 -11.23
C ILE A 168 4.81 -6.62 -10.37
N SER A 169 5.21 -6.75 -9.10
CA SER A 169 5.58 -5.60 -8.26
C SER A 169 6.65 -4.73 -8.93
N ARG A 170 7.66 -5.34 -9.57
CA ARG A 170 8.66 -4.59 -10.36
C ARG A 170 8.05 -3.84 -11.54
N ARG A 171 7.11 -4.44 -12.26
CA ARG A 171 6.43 -3.79 -13.39
C ARG A 171 5.56 -2.61 -12.92
N ILE A 172 4.83 -2.77 -11.81
CA ILE A 172 4.07 -1.68 -11.18
C ILE A 172 5.02 -0.53 -10.83
N ARG A 173 6.18 -0.85 -10.25
CA ARG A 173 7.16 0.18 -9.90
C ARG A 173 7.74 0.91 -11.11
N MET A 174 8.02 0.20 -12.20
CA MET A 174 8.44 0.83 -13.46
C MET A 174 7.33 1.70 -14.06
N ALA A 175 6.06 1.31 -13.88
CA ALA A 175 4.92 2.10 -14.31
C ALA A 175 4.86 3.45 -13.58
N GLN A 176 4.94 3.42 -12.23
CA GLN A 176 5.02 4.62 -11.39
C GLN A 176 6.19 5.53 -11.79
N GLN A 177 7.38 4.97 -12.08
CA GLN A 177 8.53 5.76 -12.53
C GLN A 177 8.30 6.47 -13.87
N LYS A 178 7.64 5.83 -14.83
CA LYS A 178 7.29 6.48 -16.10
C LYS A 178 6.21 7.55 -15.90
N ILE A 179 5.25 7.32 -15.00
CA ILE A 179 4.25 8.32 -14.62
C ILE A 179 4.94 9.53 -13.99
N GLU A 180 5.85 9.32 -13.04
CA GLU A 180 6.63 10.39 -12.40
C GLU A 180 7.42 11.21 -13.43
N GLY A 181 8.06 10.56 -14.41
CA GLY A 181 8.78 11.24 -15.48
C GLY A 181 7.91 12.08 -16.42
N LYS A 182 6.61 11.79 -16.50
CA LYS A 182 5.60 12.55 -17.27
C LYS A 182 4.77 13.52 -16.41
N THR A 183 4.98 13.52 -15.09
CA THR A 183 4.20 14.33 -14.16
C THR A 183 4.62 15.79 -14.26
N SER A 184 3.71 16.67 -14.66
CA SER A 184 3.98 18.10 -14.85
C SER A 184 3.48 18.97 -13.68
N LYS A 185 2.51 18.47 -12.91
CA LYS A 185 1.87 19.14 -11.77
C LYS A 185 1.68 18.15 -10.62
N ARG A 186 1.30 18.66 -9.44
CA ARG A 186 0.95 17.85 -8.26
C ARG A 186 -0.28 18.45 -7.58
N LEU A 187 -1.38 18.48 -8.33
CA LEU A 187 -2.69 18.87 -7.88
C LEU A 187 -3.38 17.70 -7.17
N ASP A 188 -4.09 18.02 -6.10
CA ASP A 188 -4.90 17.04 -5.37
C ASP A 188 -6.08 16.56 -6.22
N ALA A 189 -6.56 15.37 -5.89
CA ALA A 189 -7.65 14.69 -6.58
C ALA A 189 -8.39 13.76 -5.63
N GLU A 190 -9.65 13.48 -5.94
CA GLU A 190 -10.49 12.56 -5.18
C GLU A 190 -10.24 11.10 -5.54
N THR A 191 -9.66 10.84 -6.72
CA THR A 191 -9.35 9.50 -7.22
C THR A 191 -7.99 9.45 -7.93
N ALA A 192 -7.39 8.26 -8.02
CA ALA A 192 -6.15 8.06 -8.78
C ALA A 192 -6.30 8.38 -10.28
N ALA A 193 -7.47 8.12 -10.88
CA ALA A 193 -7.73 8.40 -12.29
C ALA A 193 -7.75 9.92 -12.54
N GLU A 194 -8.50 10.66 -11.72
CA GLU A 194 -8.54 12.12 -11.79
C GLU A 194 -7.14 12.72 -11.53
N TRP A 195 -6.37 12.15 -10.60
CA TRP A 195 -5.00 12.57 -10.35
C TRP A 195 -4.14 12.45 -11.61
N LEU A 196 -4.23 11.31 -12.31
CA LEU A 196 -3.49 11.08 -13.55
C LEU A 196 -3.91 12.07 -14.64
N GLU A 197 -5.20 12.33 -14.82
CA GLU A 197 -5.69 13.32 -15.80
C GLU A 197 -5.17 14.74 -15.52
N LYS A 198 -5.21 15.17 -14.25
CA LYS A 198 -4.78 16.51 -13.84
C LYS A 198 -3.26 16.70 -13.94
N ASN A 199 -2.50 15.68 -13.58
CA ASN A 199 -1.05 15.79 -13.34
C ASN A 199 -0.19 15.22 -14.46
N CYS A 200 -0.78 14.34 -15.28
CA CYS A 200 -0.15 13.66 -16.40
C CYS A 200 -1.02 13.69 -17.67
N PRO A 201 -1.40 14.88 -18.18
CA PRO A 201 -2.33 14.97 -19.32
C PRO A 201 -1.78 14.39 -20.65
N GLU A 202 -0.47 14.16 -20.74
CA GLU A 202 0.22 13.59 -21.90
C GLU A 202 0.44 12.06 -21.78
N LEU A 203 -0.20 11.41 -20.79
CA LEU A 203 0.12 10.02 -20.48
C LEU A 203 -0.40 9.00 -21.48
#